data_AF-A0A857C353-F1
#
_entry.id   AF-A0A857C353-F1
#
_cell.length_a   1.000
_cell.length_b   1.000
_cell.length_c   1.000
_cell.angle_alpha   90.00
_cell.angle_beta   90.00
_cell.angle_gamma   90.00
#
_symmetry.space_group_name_H-M   'P 1'
#
loop_
_entity.id
_entity.type
_entity.pdbx_description
1 polymer ?
#
loop_
_entity_poly.entity_id
_entity_poly.type
_entity_poly.pdbx_seq_one_letter_code
_entity_poly.pdbx_strand_id
1 'polypeptide(L)'
;MLLALAFAGPSAAVEIVSGGARGPGVVSIADGSAALGGPDCTCRYFGVNYRLGETVCLRSPEGPRLARCSMVLNNTTWETLDRSCPTSARAPMTLAAAPLCLPGG
;
A
#
# COMPACT_ATOMS: atom_id res chain seq x y z
N MET A 1 10.69 31.12 43.96
CA MET A 1 10.64 31.42 42.52
C MET A 1 11.06 30.17 41.76
N LEU A 2 10.08 29.35 41.35
CA LEU A 2 10.22 28.43 40.23
C LEU A 2 8.86 28.44 39.53
N LEU A 3 8.82 29.04 38.35
CA LEU A 3 7.62 29.14 37.51
C LEU A 3 7.25 27.73 37.02
N ALA A 4 6.05 27.25 37.36
CA ALA A 4 5.41 26.18 36.62
C ALA A 4 4.92 26.75 35.28
N LEU A 5 5.64 26.49 34.20
CA LEU A 5 5.15 26.77 32.85
C LEU A 5 4.17 25.67 32.48
N ALA A 6 2.87 25.99 32.56
CA ALA A 6 1.80 25.17 32.02
C ALA A 6 1.94 25.13 30.47
N PHE A 7 2.20 23.94 29.93
CA PHE A 7 2.25 23.73 28.50
C PHE A 7 0.85 23.46 27.93
N ALA A 8 0.58 24.16 26.82
CA ALA A 8 -0.16 23.71 25.65
C ALA A 8 -1.70 23.58 25.73
N GLY A 9 -2.40 24.55 25.13
CA GLY A 9 -3.52 24.24 24.22
C GLY A 9 -2.99 23.68 22.89
N PRO A 10 -3.83 23.28 21.91
CA PRO A 10 -5.17 23.81 21.65
C PRO A 10 -6.29 22.77 21.50
N SER A 11 -7.49 23.20 21.87
CA SER A 11 -8.74 23.13 21.09
C SER A 11 -8.84 22.02 20.04
N ALA A 12 -9.35 20.86 20.46
CA ALA A 12 -10.20 20.03 19.62
C ALA A 12 -11.43 19.66 20.45
N ALA A 13 -12.38 20.60 20.53
CA ALA A 13 -13.73 20.25 20.91
C ALA A 13 -14.25 19.31 19.82
N VAL A 14 -14.20 18.01 20.08
CA VAL A 14 -14.99 17.03 19.35
C VAL A 14 -16.43 17.22 19.83
N GLU A 15 -17.23 17.91 19.02
CA GLU A 15 -18.67 17.99 19.20
C GLU A 15 -19.26 16.65 18.75
N ILE A 16 -19.62 15.79 19.69
CA ILE A 16 -20.35 14.56 19.41
C ILE A 16 -21.79 14.95 19.06
N VAL A 17 -22.11 15.07 17.77
CA VAL A 17 -23.50 15.15 17.30
C VAL A 17 -24.19 13.81 17.60
N SER A 18 -24.89 13.75 18.73
CA SER A 18 -25.72 12.60 19.11
C SER A 18 -26.99 12.64 18.28
N GLY A 19 -26.96 12.03 17.09
CA GLY A 19 -28.13 11.84 16.24
C GLY A 19 -29.10 10.86 16.89
N GLY A 20 -30.07 11.39 17.65
CA GLY A 20 -31.21 10.62 18.15
C GLY A 20 -32.24 10.39 17.05
N ALA A 21 -32.45 9.15 16.65
CA ALA A 21 -33.62 8.73 15.88
C ALA A 21 -34.25 7.49 16.53
N ARG A 22 -35.31 7.72 17.32
CA ARG A 22 -36.24 6.69 17.80
C ARG A 22 -37.19 6.35 16.65
N GLY A 23 -36.98 5.20 16.01
CA GLY A 23 -37.91 4.56 15.07
C GLY A 23 -37.99 3.05 15.35
N PRO A 24 -39.07 2.35 14.93
CA PRO A 24 -39.19 0.91 15.11
C PRO A 24 -38.06 0.19 14.35
N GLY A 25 -37.29 -0.59 15.10
CA GLY A 25 -36.00 -1.12 14.69
C GLY A 25 -36.10 -2.12 13.54
N VAL A 26 -35.67 -1.68 12.35
CA VAL A 26 -35.11 -2.57 11.35
C VAL A 26 -33.59 -2.36 11.40
N VAL A 27 -32.87 -3.39 11.88
CA VAL A 27 -31.40 -3.39 11.87
C VAL A 27 -30.98 -3.82 10.48
N SER A 28 -30.63 -2.84 9.64
CA SER A 28 -29.91 -3.11 8.40
C SER A 28 -28.51 -3.62 8.77
N ILE A 29 -28.28 -4.93 8.65
CA ILE A 29 -26.92 -5.47 8.62
C ILE A 29 -26.28 -5.01 7.32
N ALA A 30 -25.56 -3.89 7.36
CA ALA A 30 -24.62 -3.58 6.31
C ALA A 30 -23.59 -4.72 6.32
N ASP A 31 -23.57 -5.53 5.27
CA ASP A 31 -22.44 -6.41 4.98
C ASP A 31 -21.23 -5.49 4.78
N GLY A 32 -20.50 -5.31 5.87
CA GLY A 32 -19.24 -4.63 5.88
C GLY A 32 -18.22 -5.51 5.19
N SER A 33 -18.35 -5.63 3.86
CA SER A 33 -17.22 -5.83 2.98
C SER A 33 -16.33 -4.60 3.08
N ALA A 34 -15.74 -4.39 4.27
CA ALA A 34 -14.54 -3.62 4.42
C ALA A 34 -13.52 -4.40 3.60
N ALA A 35 -13.37 -4.02 2.34
CA ALA A 35 -12.10 -4.16 1.69
C ALA A 35 -11.12 -3.57 2.70
N LEU A 36 -10.37 -4.44 3.37
CA LEU A 36 -9.16 -4.07 4.07
C LEU A 36 -8.22 -3.61 2.97
N GLY A 37 -8.48 -2.41 2.45
CA GLY A 37 -7.53 -1.61 1.70
C GLY A 37 -6.45 -1.23 2.68
N GLY A 38 -5.65 -2.22 3.09
CA GLY A 38 -4.29 -1.97 3.46
C GLY A 38 -3.64 -1.18 2.33
N PRO A 39 -2.64 -0.33 2.64
CA PRO A 39 -1.97 0.47 1.63
C PRO A 39 -1.70 -0.41 0.42
N ASP A 40 -2.13 0.04 -0.78
CA ASP A 40 -2.03 -0.71 -2.03
C ASP A 40 -0.78 -1.59 -1.99
N CYS A 41 -0.94 -2.92 -2.03
CA CYS A 41 0.14 -3.88 -1.84
C CYS A 41 1.20 -3.68 -2.95
N THR A 42 2.11 -2.75 -2.69
CA THR A 42 3.03 -2.20 -3.64
C THR A 42 4.40 -2.02 -3.00
N CYS A 43 5.42 -2.12 -3.85
CA CYS A 43 6.78 -1.78 -3.51
C CYS A 43 7.09 -0.43 -4.14
N ARG A 44 7.71 0.47 -3.38
CA ARG A 44 8.04 1.81 -3.87
C ARG A 44 9.49 1.87 -4.34
N TYR A 45 9.71 2.42 -5.52
CA TYR A 45 11.03 2.66 -6.08
C TYR A 45 11.04 3.93 -6.93
N PHE A 46 11.95 4.87 -6.62
CA PHE A 46 11.99 6.22 -7.19
C PHE A 46 10.66 6.97 -7.18
N GLY A 47 9.89 6.83 -6.10
CA GLY A 47 8.61 7.49 -5.96
C GLY A 47 7.47 6.85 -6.78
N VAL A 48 7.76 5.80 -7.57
CA VAL A 48 6.77 5.01 -8.29
C VAL A 48 6.39 3.79 -7.45
N ASN A 49 5.10 3.46 -7.44
CA ASN A 49 4.59 2.26 -6.78
C ASN A 49 4.46 1.14 -7.81
N TYR A 50 5.03 -0.02 -7.50
CA TYR A 50 4.99 -1.23 -8.31
C TYR A 50 4.16 -2.27 -7.59
N ARG A 51 3.28 -2.97 -8.31
CA ARG A 51 2.43 -4.03 -7.79
C ARG A 51 3.27 -5.28 -7.47
N LEU A 52 2.71 -6.13 -6.62
CA LEU A 52 3.25 -7.48 -6.41
C LEU A 52 3.46 -8.20 -7.75
N GLY A 53 4.61 -8.87 -7.87
CA GLY A 53 5.03 -9.58 -9.08
C GLY A 53 5.78 -8.74 -10.10
N GLU A 54 5.67 -7.41 -10.05
CA GLU A 54 6.43 -6.54 -10.96
C GLU A 54 7.93 -6.58 -10.63
N THR A 55 8.75 -6.42 -11.68
CA THR A 55 10.21 -6.46 -11.55
C THR A 55 10.85 -5.16 -11.96
N VAL A 56 11.84 -4.72 -11.18
CA VAL A 56 12.61 -3.50 -11.46
C VAL A 56 14.10 -3.76 -11.28
N CYS A 57 14.89 -2.88 -11.87
CA CYS A 57 16.33 -2.82 -11.64
C CYS A 57 16.63 -1.90 -10.47
N LEU A 58 16.88 -2.50 -9.30
CA LEU A 58 17.26 -1.76 -8.11
C LEU A 58 18.73 -1.34 -8.19
N ARG A 59 19.03 -0.18 -7.62
CA ARG A 59 20.40 0.31 -7.45
C ARG A 59 20.93 -0.26 -6.14
N SER A 60 21.96 -1.10 -6.21
CA SER A 60 22.68 -1.64 -5.06
C SER A 60 24.16 -1.20 -5.12
N PRO A 61 24.91 -1.22 -3.99
CA PRO A 61 26.32 -0.82 -3.99
C PRO A 61 27.20 -1.70 -4.87
N GLU A 62 26.79 -2.95 -5.11
CA GLU A 62 27.46 -3.90 -6.01
C GLU A 62 27.09 -3.69 -7.49
N GLY A 63 26.11 -2.82 -7.79
CA GLY A 63 25.59 -2.57 -9.14
C GLY A 63 24.08 -2.74 -9.25
N PRO A 64 23.50 -2.56 -10.45
CA PRO A 64 22.08 -2.77 -10.66
C PRO A 64 21.70 -4.25 -10.57
N ARG A 65 20.70 -4.59 -9.76
CA ARG A 65 20.18 -5.96 -9.61
C ARG A 65 18.69 -6.03 -9.93
N LEU A 66 18.29 -7.10 -10.61
CA LEU A 66 16.88 -7.35 -10.88
C LEU A 66 16.22 -7.77 -9.57
N ALA A 67 15.09 -7.16 -9.24
CA ALA A 67 14.30 -7.52 -8.08
C ALA A 67 12.82 -7.57 -8.43
N ARG A 68 12.07 -8.42 -7.73
CA ARG A 68 10.62 -8.56 -7.82
C ARG A 68 9.98 -7.99 -6.57
N CYS A 69 8.86 -7.30 -6.75
CA CYS A 69 8.02 -6.91 -5.63
C CYS A 69 7.30 -8.15 -5.10
N SER A 70 7.65 -8.57 -3.89
CA SER A 70 7.13 -9.77 -3.23
C SER A 70 6.57 -9.41 -1.86
N MET A 71 5.94 -10.37 -1.18
CA MET A 71 5.44 -10.21 0.17
C MET A 71 6.14 -11.20 1.10
N VAL A 72 6.76 -10.69 2.17
CA VAL A 72 7.44 -11.49 3.19
C VAL A 72 6.94 -11.03 4.55
N LEU A 73 6.39 -11.95 5.35
CA LEU A 73 5.82 -11.66 6.67
C LEU A 73 4.80 -10.51 6.66
N ASN A 74 3.90 -10.49 5.67
CA ASN A 74 2.87 -9.45 5.47
C ASN A 74 3.43 -8.04 5.19
N ASN A 75 4.71 -7.94 4.81
CA ASN A 75 5.34 -6.70 4.38
C ASN A 75 5.74 -6.80 2.90
N THR A 76 5.47 -5.74 2.12
CA THR A 76 5.92 -5.67 0.74
C THR A 76 7.42 -5.39 0.70
N THR A 77 8.16 -6.30 0.09
CA THR A 77 9.63 -6.26 0.06
C THR A 77 10.15 -6.52 -1.34
N TRP A 78 11.33 -6.00 -1.61
CA TRP A 78 12.05 -6.27 -2.84
C TRP A 78 12.87 -7.56 -2.70
N GLU A 79 12.43 -8.61 -3.39
CA GLU A 79 13.15 -9.87 -3.50
C GLU A 79 14.16 -9.77 -4.65
N THR A 80 15.44 -9.92 -4.35
CA THR A 80 16.49 -9.89 -5.38
C THR A 80 16.48 -11.20 -6.17
N LEU A 81 16.49 -11.10 -7.50
CA LEU A 81 16.56 -12.25 -8.39
C LEU A 81 18.01 -12.53 -8.79
N ASP A 82 18.34 -13.80 -8.97
CA ASP A 82 19.64 -14.28 -9.47
C ASP A 82 19.77 -14.08 -11.00
N ARG A 83 19.32 -12.92 -11.49
CA ARG A 83 19.35 -12.54 -12.90
C ARG A 83 19.87 -11.12 -13.01
N SER A 84 20.70 -10.88 -14.03
CA SER A 84 21.13 -9.53 -14.36
C SER A 84 19.95 -8.69 -14.85
N CYS A 85 20.05 -7.38 -14.66
CA CYS A 85 19.13 -6.43 -15.27
C CYS A 85 19.06 -6.61 -16.80
N PRO A 86 17.86 -6.64 -17.39
CA PRO A 86 17.73 -6.75 -18.83
C PRO A 86 18.34 -5.50 -19.47
N THR A 87 19.46 -5.69 -20.17
CA THR A 87 19.95 -4.69 -21.11
C THR A 87 19.04 -4.81 -22.31
N SER A 88 18.34 -3.72 -22.67
CA SER A 88 17.32 -3.77 -23.72
C SER A 88 17.91 -4.25 -25.05
N ALA A 89 17.84 -5.56 -25.31
CA ALA A 89 17.84 -6.11 -26.64
C ALA A 89 16.41 -5.94 -27.15
N ARG A 90 16.25 -5.26 -28.28
CA ARG A 90 14.94 -4.96 -28.89
C ARG A 90 14.16 -6.27 -29.07
N ALA A 91 13.29 -6.59 -28.13
CA ALA A 91 12.40 -7.74 -28.24
C ALA A 91 11.36 -7.45 -29.33
N PRO A 92 10.96 -8.45 -30.13
CA PRO A 92 9.80 -8.31 -30.99
C PRO A 92 8.59 -7.94 -30.14
N MET A 93 7.80 -6.98 -30.63
CA MET A 93 6.63 -6.46 -29.95
C MET A 93 5.52 -7.53 -29.94
N THR A 94 5.55 -8.42 -28.96
CA THR A 94 4.41 -9.28 -28.62
C THR A 94 3.70 -8.68 -27.42
N LEU A 95 2.45 -8.24 -27.63
CA LEU A 95 1.55 -7.82 -26.55
C LEU A 95 1.35 -9.01 -25.59
N ALA A 96 2.05 -9.02 -24.46
CA ALA A 96 1.74 -9.90 -23.36
C ALA A 96 0.65 -9.22 -22.51
N ALA A 97 -0.54 -9.82 -22.49
CA ALA A 97 -1.62 -9.40 -21.61
C ALA A 97 -1.15 -9.47 -20.15
N ALA A 98 -1.20 -8.33 -19.45
CA ALA A 98 -0.92 -8.29 -18.02
C ALA A 98 -1.90 -9.19 -17.26
N PRO A 99 -1.45 -9.99 -16.27
CA PRO A 99 -2.38 -10.69 -15.40
C PRO A 99 -3.15 -9.66 -14.58
N LEU A 100 -4.46 -9.57 -14.83
CA LEU A 100 -5.38 -8.81 -14.01
C LEU A 100 -5.44 -9.49 -12.65
N CYS A 101 -5.04 -8.79 -11.58
CA CYS A 101 -5.46 -9.15 -10.23
C CYS A 101 -6.98 -8.92 -10.15
N LEU A 102 -7.77 -9.93 -10.54
CA LEU A 102 -9.17 -9.99 -10.20
C LEU A 102 -9.28 -10.29 -8.70
N PRO A 103 -10.07 -9.52 -7.93
CA PRO A 103 -10.51 -9.97 -6.62
C PRO A 103 -11.46 -11.16 -6.86
N GLY A 104 -11.07 -12.34 -6.35
CA GLY A 104 -11.94 -13.52 -6.33
C GLY A 104 -13.13 -13.30 -5.40
N GLY A 105 -14.30 -13.76 -5.87
CA GLY A 105 -15.63 -13.53 -5.29
C GLY A 105 -15.98 -14.35 -4.05
#